data_AF-A0A349JV40-F1
#
_entry.id   AF-A0A349JV40-F1
#
_cell.length_a   1.000
_cell.length_b   1.000
_cell.length_c   1.000
_cell.angle_alpha   90.00
_cell.angle_beta   90.00
_cell.angle_gamma   90.00
#
_symmetry.space_group_name_H-M   'P 1'
#
loop_
_entity.id
_entity.type
_entity.pdbx_description
1 polymer ?
#
loop_
_entity_poly.entity_id
_entity_poly.type
_entity_poly.pdbx_seq_one_letter_code
_entity_poly.pdbx_strand_id
1 'polypeptide(L)'
;MAADKNLTPRDEDFAAWYNQVVHRSELADHSPVKGSMVIRPWGYAIWEHMQRALDDMFKATGHENAYFPLLIPMSFIEKEKAHIKGFKSELAVVTHAGGKEL
;
A
#
# COMPACT_ATOMS: atom_id res chain seq x y z
N MET A 1 -22.83 8.32 -22.66
CA MET A 1 -21.48 8.01 -22.18
C MET A 1 -20.74 7.40 -23.36
N ALA A 2 -19.89 8.18 -24.02
CA ALA A 2 -19.23 7.74 -25.25
C ALA A 2 -18.40 6.49 -24.94
N ALA A 3 -18.63 5.42 -25.71
CA ALA A 3 -17.74 4.27 -25.73
C ALA A 3 -16.36 4.79 -26.15
N ASP A 4 -15.50 5.05 -25.17
CA ASP A 4 -14.16 5.54 -25.37
C ASP A 4 -13.38 4.40 -26.02
N LYS A 5 -13.22 4.47 -27.35
CA LYS A 5 -12.65 3.40 -28.20
C LYS A 5 -11.14 3.16 -27.96
N ASN A 6 -10.59 3.69 -26.88
CA ASN A 6 -9.15 3.79 -26.63
C ASN A 6 -8.70 3.07 -25.36
N LEU A 7 -9.51 2.19 -24.77
CA LEU A 7 -9.06 1.30 -23.70
C LEU A 7 -8.56 -0.02 -24.30
N THR A 8 -7.38 -0.48 -23.90
CA THR A 8 -6.86 -1.78 -24.33
C THR A 8 -7.83 -2.90 -23.92
N PRO A 9 -8.20 -3.84 -24.82
CA PRO A 9 -9.03 -4.98 -24.43
C PRO A 9 -8.36 -5.80 -23.32
N ARG A 10 -9.13 -6.13 -22.29
CA ARG A 10 -8.63 -6.80 -21.08
C ARG A 10 -8.01 -8.17 -21.38
N ASP A 11 -8.55 -8.87 -22.36
CA ASP A 11 -8.13 -10.20 -22.83
C ASP A 11 -6.91 -10.18 -23.75
N GLU A 12 -6.60 -9.02 -24.35
CA GLU A 12 -5.42 -8.83 -25.21
C GLU A 12 -4.17 -8.46 -24.39
N ASP A 13 -4.29 -7.45 -23.53
CA ASP A 13 -3.22 -7.04 -22.62
C ASP A 13 -3.81 -6.51 -21.31
N PHE A 14 -3.89 -7.42 -20.34
CA PHE A 14 -4.42 -7.14 -19.02
C PHE A 14 -3.61 -6.08 -18.26
N ALA A 15 -2.29 -6.05 -18.44
CA ALA A 15 -1.42 -5.13 -17.70
C ALA A 15 -1.63 -3.69 -18.20
N ALA A 16 -1.69 -3.48 -19.51
CA ALA A 16 -2.01 -2.18 -20.09
C ALA A 16 -3.44 -1.74 -19.74
N TRP A 17 -4.41 -2.64 -19.86
CA TRP A 17 -5.80 -2.39 -19.47
C TRP A 17 -5.91 -1.93 -18.01
N TYR A 18 -5.29 -2.65 -17.08
CA TYR A 18 -5.37 -2.36 -15.65
C TYR A 18 -4.81 -0.97 -15.33
N ASN A 19 -3.61 -0.65 -15.85
CA ASN A 19 -2.99 0.65 -15.63
C ASN A 19 -3.82 1.79 -16.24
N GLN A 20 -4.39 1.59 -17.44
CA GLN A 20 -5.28 2.56 -18.07
C GLN A 20 -6.53 2.79 -17.24
N VAL A 21 -7.16 1.72 -16.73
CA VAL A 21 -8.35 1.86 -15.87
C VAL A 21 -8.00 2.64 -14.61
N VAL A 22 -6.96 2.24 -13.88
CA VAL A 22 -6.57 2.89 -12.62
C VAL A 22 -6.28 4.38 -12.82
N HIS A 23 -5.53 4.72 -13.87
CA HIS A 23 -5.15 6.11 -14.14
C HIS A 23 -6.32 6.94 -14.68
N ARG A 24 -7.05 6.45 -15.71
CA ARG A 24 -8.15 7.20 -16.34
C ARG A 24 -9.37 7.35 -15.44
N SER A 25 -9.59 6.43 -14.49
CA SER A 25 -10.64 6.57 -13.48
C SER A 25 -10.21 7.36 -12.25
N GLU A 26 -9.01 7.95 -12.29
CA GLU A 26 -8.50 8.81 -11.24
C GLU A 26 -8.41 8.10 -9.87
N LEU A 27 -8.07 6.81 -9.86
CA LEU A 27 -7.91 6.04 -8.63
C LEU A 27 -6.53 6.26 -7.99
N ALA A 28 -5.47 6.25 -8.80
CA ALA A 28 -4.10 6.48 -8.34
C ALA A 28 -3.21 7.03 -9.46
N ASP A 29 -2.17 7.75 -9.07
CA ASP A 29 -1.13 8.30 -9.93
C ASP A 29 0.27 7.79 -9.53
N HIS A 30 1.22 7.91 -10.45
CA HIS A 30 2.61 7.51 -10.21
C HIS A 30 3.29 8.43 -9.17
N SER A 31 4.04 7.82 -8.26
CA SER A 31 4.94 8.52 -7.33
C SER A 31 6.35 8.65 -7.94
N PRO A 32 7.12 9.71 -7.61
CA PRO A 32 8.55 9.76 -7.95
C PRO A 32 9.37 8.66 -7.26
N VAL A 33 8.84 8.02 -6.20
CA VAL A 33 9.49 6.90 -5.52
C VAL A 33 9.08 5.59 -6.20
N LYS A 34 10.08 4.84 -6.67
CA LYS A 34 9.87 3.52 -7.32
C LYS A 34 9.06 2.60 -6.40
N GLY A 35 8.04 1.95 -6.97
CA GLY A 35 7.15 1.03 -6.24
C GLY A 35 6.11 1.72 -5.35
N SER A 36 6.03 3.04 -5.38
CA SER A 36 5.01 3.82 -4.68
C SER A 36 4.00 4.45 -5.65
N MET A 37 2.84 4.83 -5.13
CA MET A 37 1.80 5.54 -5.87
C MET A 37 1.16 6.62 -4.99
N VAL A 38 0.58 7.64 -5.61
CA VAL A 38 -0.30 8.60 -4.94
C VAL A 38 -1.73 8.11 -5.14
N ILE A 39 -2.39 7.68 -4.07
CA ILE A 39 -3.80 7.27 -4.13
C ILE A 39 -4.65 8.54 -4.15
N ARG A 40 -5.42 8.73 -5.22
CA ARG A 40 -6.27 9.92 -5.41
C ARG A 40 -7.55 9.79 -4.59
N PRO A 41 -8.31 10.88 -4.36
CA PRO A 41 -9.52 10.85 -3.52
C PRO A 41 -10.52 9.75 -3.91
N TRP A 42 -10.72 9.49 -5.20
CA TRP A 42 -11.63 8.44 -5.65
C TRP A 42 -11.15 7.04 -5.26
N GLY A 43 -9.85 6.76 -5.39
CA GLY A 43 -9.27 5.49 -4.95
C GLY A 43 -9.19 5.36 -3.43
N TYR A 44 -8.91 6.46 -2.73
CA TYR A 44 -8.81 6.45 -1.27
C TYR A 44 -10.18 6.26 -0.61
N ALA A 45 -11.25 6.78 -1.21
CA ALA A 45 -12.62 6.55 -0.73
C ALA A 45 -12.98 5.06 -0.69
N ILE A 46 -12.52 4.27 -1.68
CA ILE A 46 -12.71 2.82 -1.68
C ILE A 46 -12.03 2.19 -0.46
N TRP A 47 -10.78 2.60 -0.18
CA TRP A 47 -10.04 2.15 0.99
C TRP A 47 -10.74 2.55 2.29
N GLU A 48 -11.23 3.79 2.42
CA GLU A 48 -11.95 4.26 3.61
C GLU A 48 -13.22 3.45 3.88
N HIS A 49 -13.96 3.07 2.82
CA HIS A 49 -15.13 2.21 2.95
C HIS A 49 -14.76 0.80 3.43
N MET A 50 -13.71 0.20 2.87
CA MET A 50 -13.21 -1.10 3.30
C MET A 50 -12.72 -1.08 4.76
N GLN A 51 -11.91 -0.09 5.10
CA GLN A 51 -11.36 0.09 6.44
C GLN A 51 -12.49 0.22 7.47
N ARG A 52 -13.51 1.04 7.19
CA ARG A 52 -14.65 1.22 8.11
C ARG A 52 -15.45 -0.06 8.30
N ALA A 53 -15.75 -0.76 7.21
CA ALA A 53 -16.50 -2.02 7.29
C ALA A 53 -15.76 -3.07 8.14
N LEU A 54 -14.44 -3.18 7.98
CA LEU A 54 -13.63 -4.10 8.78
C LEU A 54 -13.51 -3.63 10.24
N ASP A 55 -13.30 -2.33 10.48
CA ASP A 55 -13.21 -1.75 11.82
C ASP A 55 -14.50 -2.00 12.63
N ASP A 56 -15.67 -1.85 12.02
CA ASP A 56 -16.95 -2.15 12.65
C ASP A 56 -17.06 -3.65 13.03
N MET A 57 -16.59 -4.56 12.18
CA MET A 57 -16.57 -6.00 12.45
C MET A 57 -15.59 -6.37 13.59
N PHE A 58 -14.42 -5.73 13.63
CA PHE A 58 -13.44 -5.95 14.71
C PHE A 58 -13.99 -5.45 16.05
N LYS A 59 -14.60 -4.27 16.07
CA LYS A 59 -15.24 -3.72 17.28
C LYS A 59 -16.41 -4.56 17.77
N ALA A 60 -17.20 -5.13 16.85
CA ALA A 60 -18.29 -6.04 17.21
C ALA A 60 -17.82 -7.31 17.93
N THR A 61 -16.54 -7.66 17.80
CA THR A 61 -15.90 -8.80 18.46
C THR A 61 -14.99 -8.40 19.63
N GLY A 62 -15.06 -7.14 20.07
CA GLY A 62 -14.36 -6.65 21.26
C GLY A 62 -12.91 -6.23 21.04
N HIS A 63 -12.47 -6.07 19.79
CA HIS A 63 -11.13 -5.56 19.49
C HIS A 63 -11.06 -4.04 19.66
N GLU A 64 -9.89 -3.56 20.08
CA GLU A 64 -9.59 -2.14 20.20
C GLU A 64 -8.40 -1.76 19.31
N ASN A 65 -8.51 -0.62 18.63
CA ASN A 65 -7.43 -0.12 17.80
C ASN A 65 -6.32 0.46 18.66
N ALA A 66 -5.08 0.15 18.29
CA ALA A 66 -3.88 0.75 18.83
C ALA A 66 -2.93 1.16 17.70
N TYR A 67 -2.06 2.14 17.95
CA TYR A 67 -1.06 2.58 16.99
C TYR A 67 0.33 2.37 17.58
N PHE A 68 1.13 1.55 16.91
CA PHE A 68 2.51 1.24 17.28
C PHE A 68 3.49 2.05 16.43
N PRO A 69 4.73 2.28 16.91
CA PRO A 69 5.74 2.98 16.13
C PRO A 69 6.04 2.29 14.78
N LEU A 70 6.19 3.10 13.72
CA LEU A 70 6.59 2.63 12.39
C LEU A 70 8.03 2.09 12.37
N LEU A 71 8.94 2.77 13.07
CA LEU A 71 10.35 2.38 13.15
C LEU A 71 10.52 1.38 14.29
N ILE A 72 10.96 0.17 13.95
CA ILE A 72 11.20 -0.92 14.90
C ILE A 72 12.72 -1.13 15.01
N PRO A 73 13.31 -1.19 16.22
CA PRO A 73 14.73 -1.49 16.38
C PRO A 73 15.11 -2.82 15.71
N MET A 74 16.23 -2.85 14.99
CA MET A 74 16.68 -4.07 14.30
C MET A 74 16.86 -5.24 15.27
N SER A 75 17.29 -4.97 16.51
CA SER A 75 17.42 -5.99 17.56
C SER A 75 16.10 -6.68 17.93
N PHE A 76 14.95 -6.05 17.70
CA PHE A 76 13.64 -6.67 17.93
C PHE A 76 13.24 -7.55 16.75
N ILE A 77 13.49 -7.06 15.53
CA ILE A 77 13.30 -7.85 14.31
C ILE A 77 14.14 -9.13 14.40
N GLU A 78 15.42 -9.03 14.75
CA GLU A 78 16.38 -10.14 14.86
C GLU A 78 16.05 -11.23 15.88
N LYS A 79 15.14 -10.98 16.83
CA LYS A 79 14.67 -12.02 17.76
C LYS A 79 13.84 -13.09 17.05
N GLU A 80 13.16 -12.73 15.96
CA GLU A 80 12.27 -13.61 15.18
C GLU A 80 12.95 -14.15 13.91
N LYS A 81 14.18 -14.70 14.03
CA LYS A 81 15.01 -15.11 12.88
C LYS A 81 14.32 -16.04 11.88
N ALA A 82 13.41 -16.89 12.35
CA ALA A 82 12.65 -17.80 11.50
C ALA A 82 11.68 -17.05 10.57
N HIS A 83 11.03 -16.00 11.07
CA HIS A 83 10.12 -15.16 10.28
C HIS A 83 10.91 -14.22 9.34
N ILE A 84 12.03 -13.66 9.78
CA ILE A 84 12.84 -12.70 8.98
C ILE A 84 13.43 -13.31 7.71
N LYS A 85 13.71 -14.62 7.69
CA LYS A 85 14.41 -15.26 6.57
C LYS A 85 13.69 -15.05 5.22
N GLY A 86 12.37 -14.84 5.24
CA GLY A 86 11.58 -14.48 4.06
C GLY A 86 11.51 -12.98 3.74
N PHE A 87 11.72 -12.09 4.71
CA PHE A 87 11.49 -10.64 4.57
C PHE A 87 12.76 -9.79 4.48
N LYS A 88 13.95 -10.39 4.70
CA LYS A 88 15.21 -9.62 4.83
C LYS A 88 15.51 -8.71 3.62
N SER A 89 15.15 -9.12 2.41
CA SER A 89 15.37 -8.32 1.19
C SER A 89 14.39 -7.18 0.99
N GLU A 90 13.29 -7.14 1.74
CA GLU A 90 12.20 -6.17 1.59
C GLU A 90 12.25 -5.05 2.65
N LEU A 91 13.18 -5.12 3.61
CA LEU A 91 13.31 -4.14 4.68
C LEU A 91 14.00 -2.85 4.21
N ALA A 92 13.29 -1.73 4.31
CA ALA A 92 13.90 -0.40 4.28
C ALA A 92 14.53 -0.10 5.65
N VAL A 93 15.87 -0.02 5.70
CA VAL A 93 16.61 0.25 6.95
C VAL A 93 17.02 1.71 7.01
N VAL A 94 16.60 2.41 8.06
CA VAL A 94 17.06 3.76 8.36
C VAL A 94 18.39 3.68 9.09
N THR A 95 19.47 4.18 8.47
CA THR A 95 20.82 4.19 9.05
C THR A 95 21.30 5.59 9.41
N HIS A 96 20.60 6.64 8.98
CA HIS A 96 20.96 8.03 9.25
C HIS A 96 19.74 8.82 9.72
N ALA A 97 19.90 9.65 10.75
CA ALA A 97 18.87 10.55 11.24
C ALA A 97 19.48 11.90 11.65
N GLY A 98 18.87 13.01 11.23
CA GLY A 98 19.35 14.35 11.57
C GLY A 98 20.79 14.65 11.13
N GLY A 99 21.26 14.01 10.04
CA GLY A 99 22.61 14.18 9.51
C GLY A 99 23.70 13.37 10.22
N LYS A 100 23.34 12.46 11.12
CA LYS A 100 24.27 11.54 11.80
C LYS A 100 23.93 10.10 11.48
N GLU A 101 24.95 9.24 11.41
CA GLU A 101 24.79 7.80 11.39
C GLU A 101 24.26 7.33 12.75
N LEU A 102 23.34 6.35 12.73
CA LEU A 102 22.63 5.81 13.89
C LEU A 102 23.41 4.72 14.64
#